data_AF-A0A8H4Z7A5-F1
#
_entry.id   AF-A0A8H4Z7A5-F1
#
_cell.length_a   1.000
_cell.length_b   1.000
_cell.length_c   1.000
_cell.angle_alpha   90.00
_cell.angle_beta   90.00
_cell.angle_gamma   90.00
#
_symmetry.space_group_name_H-M   'P 1'
#
loop_
_entity.id
_entity.type
_entity.pdbx_description
1 polymer ?
#
loop_
_entity_poly.entity_id
_entity_poly.type
_entity_poly.pdbx_seq_one_letter_code
_entity_poly.pdbx_strand_id
1 'polypeptide(L)'
;MATQYELNDMAAAKHPRSTVEDASESSDQDHMDNAQLAKLGKKSVLKRNFGGWTILGFSCAVLVTWEGTLMNFAPGLSNGGSAGLIYGYIFVWIGVLSSFACLCELVSIAPMAAGQYHWVAMLAPPRYAKYLSYITGWMNLAGWQGTSAAAGFLTATMIQ
;
A
#
# COMPACT_ATOMS: atom_id res chain seq x y z
N MET A 1 -43.87 -20.00 -28.35
CA MET A 1 -42.79 -20.86 -28.86
C MET A 1 -41.66 -19.96 -29.36
N ALA A 2 -40.97 -19.31 -28.42
CA ALA A 2 -39.65 -18.71 -28.57
C ALA A 2 -38.90 -19.24 -27.37
N THR A 3 -37.99 -20.14 -27.64
CA THR A 3 -37.45 -21.14 -26.73
C THR A 3 -36.45 -20.54 -25.76
N GLN A 4 -36.41 -21.09 -24.53
CA GLN A 4 -35.42 -20.87 -23.46
C GLN A 4 -33.93 -20.93 -23.88
N TYR A 5 -33.65 -21.24 -25.15
CA TYR A 5 -32.32 -21.25 -25.75
C TYR A 5 -31.69 -19.85 -25.87
N GLU A 6 -32.46 -18.81 -26.21
CA GLU A 6 -31.91 -17.45 -26.40
C GLU A 6 -31.46 -16.77 -25.09
N LEU A 7 -32.03 -17.16 -23.95
CA LEU A 7 -31.63 -16.62 -22.64
C LEU A 7 -30.39 -17.30 -22.06
N ASN A 8 -30.03 -18.49 -22.57
CA ASN A 8 -28.84 -19.21 -22.12
C ASN A 8 -27.58 -18.77 -22.88
N ASP A 9 -27.74 -18.23 -24.11
CA ASP A 9 -26.62 -17.69 -24.89
C ASP A 9 -26.12 -16.33 -24.36
N MET A 10 -26.95 -15.54 -23.68
CA MET A 10 -26.49 -14.29 -23.04
C MET A 10 -25.74 -14.51 -21.71
N ALA A 11 -25.88 -15.69 -21.09
CA ALA A 11 -25.03 -16.12 -19.98
C ALA A 11 -23.68 -16.68 -20.45
N ALA A 12 -23.52 -16.90 -21.76
CA ALA A 12 -22.31 -17.42 -22.39
C ALA A 12 -21.36 -16.34 -22.93
N ALA A 13 -21.53 -15.06 -22.54
CA ALA A 13 -20.47 -14.06 -22.63
C ALA A 13 -19.44 -14.28 -21.52
N LYS A 14 -18.80 -15.45 -21.60
CA LYS A 14 -17.56 -15.84 -20.97
C LYS A 14 -16.56 -14.71 -21.20
N HIS A 15 -16.24 -13.93 -20.17
CA HIS A 15 -14.95 -13.25 -20.09
C HIS A 15 -13.91 -14.37 -19.91
N PRO A 16 -13.14 -14.75 -20.94
CA PRO A 16 -12.21 -15.85 -20.80
C PRO A 16 -10.93 -15.29 -20.16
N ARG A 17 -10.50 -15.92 -19.06
CA ARG A 17 -9.10 -16.12 -18.63
C ARG A 17 -8.52 -15.16 -17.57
N SER A 18 -8.64 -15.56 -16.30
CA SER A 18 -7.70 -15.22 -15.20
C SER A 18 -7.81 -16.20 -14.01
N THR A 19 -7.87 -17.52 -14.24
CA THR A 19 -8.26 -18.47 -13.15
C THR A 19 -7.52 -19.80 -13.10
N VAL A 20 -6.37 -19.95 -13.77
CA VAL A 20 -5.52 -21.14 -13.54
C VAL A 20 -4.10 -20.75 -13.14
N GLU A 21 -3.51 -19.73 -13.78
CA GLU A 21 -2.19 -19.19 -13.38
C GLU A 21 -2.26 -18.51 -12.00
N ASP A 22 -3.24 -17.65 -11.74
CA ASP A 22 -3.40 -16.97 -10.44
C ASP A 22 -3.65 -17.94 -9.27
N ALA A 23 -4.29 -19.09 -9.53
CA ALA A 23 -4.61 -20.08 -8.50
C ALA A 23 -3.38 -20.93 -8.15
N SER A 24 -2.57 -21.33 -9.14
CA SER A 24 -1.30 -22.02 -8.90
C SER A 24 -0.25 -21.09 -8.30
N GLU A 25 -0.17 -19.84 -8.78
CA GLU A 25 0.76 -18.83 -8.24
C GLU A 25 0.39 -18.45 -6.81
N SER A 26 -0.90 -18.35 -6.46
CA SER A 26 -1.31 -18.10 -5.08
C SER A 26 -0.95 -19.27 -4.16
N SER A 27 -1.12 -20.53 -4.59
CA SER A 27 -0.74 -21.67 -3.74
C SER A 27 0.76 -21.76 -3.54
N ASP A 28 1.57 -21.50 -4.58
CA ASP A 28 3.03 -21.53 -4.48
C ASP A 28 3.57 -20.37 -3.63
N GLN A 29 3.02 -19.16 -3.79
CA GLN A 29 3.33 -18.01 -2.93
C GLN A 29 2.98 -18.27 -1.46
N ASP A 30 1.80 -18.83 -1.18
CA ASP A 30 1.39 -19.16 0.19
C ASP A 30 2.33 -20.19 0.81
N HIS A 31 2.82 -21.18 0.04
CA HIS A 31 3.81 -22.15 0.50
C HIS A 31 5.17 -21.51 0.81
N MET A 32 5.64 -20.59 -0.04
CA MET A 32 6.91 -19.87 0.15
C MET A 32 6.85 -18.93 1.36
N ASP A 33 5.76 -18.16 1.52
CA ASP A 33 5.56 -17.26 2.65
C ASP A 33 5.46 -18.03 3.97
N ASN A 34 4.78 -19.18 3.96
CA ASN A 34 4.72 -20.08 5.12
C ASN A 34 6.10 -20.61 5.52
N ALA A 35 6.95 -20.93 4.54
CA ALA A 35 8.33 -21.37 4.79
C ALA A 35 9.19 -20.22 5.36
N GLN A 36 8.99 -18.98 4.88
CA GLN A 36 9.69 -17.80 5.41
C GLN A 36 9.22 -17.43 6.82
N LEU A 37 7.93 -17.51 7.10
CA LEU A 37 7.36 -17.30 8.43
C LEU A 37 7.80 -18.39 9.43
N ALA A 38 7.92 -19.64 8.99
CA ALA A 38 8.46 -20.73 9.78
C ALA A 38 9.93 -20.50 10.18
N LYS A 39 10.76 -19.94 9.27
CA LYS A 39 12.13 -19.52 9.58
C LYS A 39 12.20 -18.41 10.63
N LEU A 40 11.17 -17.58 10.73
CA LEU A 40 11.02 -16.53 11.74
C LEU A 40 10.36 -17.04 13.04
N GLY A 41 10.08 -18.34 13.14
CA GLY A 41 9.43 -18.95 14.31
C GLY A 41 7.96 -18.59 14.47
N LYS A 42 7.31 -18.05 13.43
CA LYS A 42 5.90 -17.65 13.45
C LYS A 42 5.05 -18.57 12.57
N LYS A 43 3.94 -19.03 13.13
CA LYS A 43 2.91 -19.73 12.35
C LYS A 43 2.15 -18.69 11.52
N SER A 44 2.02 -18.92 10.22
CA SER A 44 1.11 -18.14 9.39
C SER A 44 -0.33 -18.45 9.80
N VAL A 45 -1.02 -17.48 10.37
CA VAL A 45 -2.44 -17.60 10.80
C VAL A 45 -3.35 -16.73 9.94
N LEU A 46 -2.79 -15.81 9.16
CA LEU A 46 -3.55 -14.88 8.33
C LEU A 46 -3.70 -15.46 6.91
N LYS A 47 -4.94 -15.69 6.51
CA LYS A 47 -5.29 -16.07 5.13
C LYS A 47 -5.32 -14.80 4.26
N ARG A 48 -4.67 -14.83 3.08
CA ARG A 48 -4.69 -13.72 2.13
C ARG A 48 -6.11 -13.54 1.57
N ASN A 49 -6.78 -12.45 1.95
CA ASN A 49 -8.16 -12.15 1.53
C ASN A 49 -8.24 -11.22 0.31
N PHE A 50 -7.13 -10.56 -0.07
CA PHE A 50 -7.07 -9.61 -1.18
C PHE A 50 -6.01 -10.03 -2.20
N GLY A 51 -6.36 -10.03 -3.49
CA GLY A 51 -5.42 -10.21 -4.59
C GLY A 51 -4.52 -8.98 -4.80
N GLY A 52 -3.41 -9.13 -5.53
CA GLY A 52 -2.43 -8.05 -5.76
C GLY A 52 -3.03 -6.80 -6.42
N TRP A 53 -3.95 -6.95 -7.37
CA TRP A 53 -4.63 -5.82 -7.99
C TRP A 53 -5.60 -5.11 -7.03
N THR A 54 -6.29 -5.89 -6.18
CA THR A 54 -7.20 -5.34 -5.17
C THR A 54 -6.44 -4.62 -4.05
N ILE A 55 -5.28 -5.14 -3.63
CA ILE A 55 -4.44 -4.50 -2.61
C ILE A 55 -3.86 -3.17 -3.13
N LEU A 56 -3.50 -3.10 -4.41
CA LEU A 56 -3.04 -1.86 -5.05
C LEU A 56 -4.17 -0.82 -5.12
N GLY A 57 -5.36 -1.23 -5.55
CA GLY A 57 -6.54 -0.36 -5.56
C GLY A 57 -6.89 0.17 -4.16
N PHE A 58 -6.85 -0.71 -3.16
CA PHE A 58 -7.07 -0.34 -1.76
C PHE A 58 -6.00 0.63 -1.25
N SER A 59 -4.72 0.40 -1.58
CA SER A 59 -3.62 1.27 -1.19
C SER A 59 -3.72 2.66 -1.84
N CYS A 60 -4.12 2.72 -3.12
CA CYS A 60 -4.37 3.98 -3.80
C CYS A 60 -5.54 4.75 -3.15
N ALA A 61 -6.62 4.04 -2.83
CA ALA A 61 -7.80 4.61 -2.17
C ALA A 61 -7.49 5.15 -0.77
N VAL A 62 -6.68 4.43 0.03
CA VAL A 62 -6.37 4.85 1.40
C VAL A 62 -5.45 6.07 1.46
N LEU A 63 -4.56 6.22 0.47
CA LEU A 63 -3.59 7.32 0.43
C LEU A 63 -4.14 8.61 -0.19
N VAL A 64 -5.28 8.56 -0.89
CA VAL A 64 -5.93 9.71 -1.53
C VAL A 64 -4.92 10.63 -2.24
N THR A 65 -4.00 10.02 -2.99
CA THR A 65 -2.83 10.72 -3.55
C THR A 65 -3.22 11.78 -4.58
N TRP A 66 -4.34 11.57 -5.27
CA TRP A 66 -4.82 12.45 -6.32
C TRP A 66 -5.32 13.80 -5.77
N GLU A 67 -6.08 13.81 -4.67
CA GLU A 67 -6.55 15.04 -4.00
C GLU A 67 -5.37 15.90 -3.53
N GLY A 68 -4.40 15.27 -2.86
CA GLY A 68 -3.22 15.98 -2.38
C GLY A 68 -2.40 16.61 -3.50
N THR A 69 -2.33 15.96 -4.66
CA THR A 69 -1.61 16.49 -5.83
C THR A 69 -2.34 17.71 -6.42
N LEU A 70 -3.67 17.65 -6.52
CA LEU A 70 -4.48 18.76 -7.04
C LEU A 70 -4.42 19.99 -6.12
N MET A 71 -4.52 19.81 -4.80
CA MET A 71 -4.44 20.91 -3.83
C MET A 71 -3.07 21.60 -3.82
N ASN A 72 -1.98 20.85 -4.02
CA ASN A 72 -0.63 21.43 -4.02
C ASN A 72 -0.24 22.06 -5.36
N PHE A 73 -1.00 21.86 -6.43
CA PHE A 73 -0.66 22.36 -7.75
C PHE A 73 -0.67 23.90 -7.83
N ALA A 74 -1.71 24.54 -7.30
CA ALA A 74 -1.84 25.99 -7.27
C ALA A 74 -0.73 26.70 -6.46
N PRO A 75 -0.47 26.33 -5.17
CA PRO A 75 0.62 26.93 -4.40
C PRO A 75 2.01 26.55 -4.92
N GLY A 76 2.16 25.37 -5.53
CA GLY A 76 3.42 24.96 -6.15
C GLY A 76 3.76 25.82 -7.37
N LEU A 77 2.76 26.16 -8.18
CA LEU A 77 2.94 27.00 -9.36
C LEU A 77 3.28 28.45 -8.99
N SER A 78 2.64 29.00 -7.95
CA SER A 78 2.90 30.37 -7.49
C SER A 78 4.29 30.54 -6.88
N ASN A 79 4.79 29.53 -6.15
CA ASN A 79 6.08 29.61 -5.45
C ASN A 79 7.28 29.12 -6.29
N GLY A 80 7.09 28.11 -7.14
CA GLY A 80 8.18 27.44 -7.88
C GLY A 80 8.17 27.63 -9.40
N GLY A 81 7.13 28.27 -9.94
CA GLY A 81 6.90 28.34 -11.38
C GLY A 81 6.62 26.97 -12.01
N SER A 82 6.37 26.95 -13.32
CA SER A 82 6.03 25.72 -14.05
C SER A 82 7.20 24.73 -14.09
N ALA A 83 8.42 25.22 -14.29
CA ALA A 83 9.62 24.39 -14.33
C ALA A 83 9.92 23.77 -12.95
N GLY A 84 9.87 24.56 -11.87
CA GLY A 84 10.15 24.06 -10.52
C GLY A 84 9.16 22.99 -10.08
N LEU A 85 7.88 23.14 -10.46
CA LEU A 85 6.85 22.15 -10.15
C LEU A 85 7.10 20.81 -10.85
N ILE A 86 7.47 20.82 -12.14
CA ILE A 86 7.71 19.58 -12.91
C ILE A 86 8.99 18.88 -12.45
N TYR A 87 10.11 19.60 -12.37
CA TYR A 87 11.39 19.01 -11.95
C TYR A 87 11.37 18.59 -10.48
N GLY A 88 10.73 19.38 -9.62
CA GLY A 88 10.53 19.04 -8.21
C GLY A 88 9.68 17.77 -8.06
N TYR A 89 8.60 17.64 -8.82
CA TYR A 89 7.76 16.45 -8.80
C TYR A 89 8.52 15.18 -9.21
N ILE A 90 9.30 15.24 -10.31
CA ILE A 90 10.11 14.10 -10.76
C ILE A 90 11.16 13.70 -9.72
N PHE A 91 11.85 14.68 -9.14
CA PHE A 91 12.88 14.44 -8.13
C PHE A 91 12.29 13.77 -6.87
N VAL A 92 11.16 14.29 -6.38
CA VAL A 92 10.44 13.68 -5.25
C VAL A 92 9.98 12.27 -5.58
N TRP A 93 9.46 12.04 -6.79
CA TRP A 93 9.04 10.71 -7.24
C TRP A 93 10.18 9.69 -7.18
N ILE A 94 11.38 10.05 -7.65
CA ILE A 94 12.54 9.16 -7.62
C ILE A 94 12.94 8.83 -6.17
N GLY A 95 12.98 9.84 -5.29
CA GLY A 95 13.31 9.62 -3.88
C GLY A 95 12.29 8.73 -3.15
N VAL A 96 11.00 8.95 -3.43
CA VAL A 96 9.92 8.14 -2.88
C VAL A 96 9.99 6.71 -3.40
N LEU A 97 10.18 6.52 -4.71
CA LEU A 97 10.31 5.19 -5.33
C LEU A 97 11.51 4.41 -4.75
N SER A 98 12.66 5.06 -4.57
CA SER A 98 13.83 4.47 -3.94
C SER A 98 13.54 4.03 -2.50
N SER A 99 12.83 4.85 -1.72
CA SER A 99 12.43 4.50 -0.36
C SER A 99 11.49 3.29 -0.33
N PHE A 100 10.53 3.22 -1.25
CA PHE A 100 9.63 2.07 -1.40
C PHE A 100 10.36 0.82 -1.85
N ALA A 101 11.36 0.93 -2.72
CA ALA A 101 12.17 -0.22 -3.14
C ALA A 101 12.88 -0.88 -1.93
N CYS A 102 13.48 -0.08 -1.05
CA CYS A 102 14.09 -0.59 0.18
C CYS A 102 13.06 -1.25 1.12
N LEU A 103 11.85 -0.71 1.20
CA LEU A 103 10.76 -1.33 1.96
C LEU A 103 10.34 -2.67 1.36
N CYS A 104 10.22 -2.75 0.03
CA CYS A 104 9.89 -3.98 -0.67
C CYS A 104 10.93 -5.09 -0.45
N GLU A 105 12.22 -4.76 -0.44
CA GLU A 105 13.28 -5.72 -0.12
C GLU A 105 13.11 -6.31 1.29
N LEU A 106 12.77 -5.47 2.26
CA LEU A 106 12.54 -5.93 3.63
C LEU A 106 11.21 -6.69 3.75
N VAL A 107 10.16 -6.36 2.96
CA VAL A 107 8.90 -7.14 2.88
C VAL A 107 9.22 -8.55 2.40
N SER A 108 10.09 -8.66 1.39
CA SER A 108 10.46 -9.94 0.80
C SER A 108 11.21 -10.85 1.79
N ILE A 109 12.03 -10.29 2.68
CA ILE A 109 12.75 -11.06 3.70
C ILE A 109 11.81 -11.49 4.84
N ALA A 110 10.90 -10.61 5.24
CA ALA A 110 10.01 -10.81 6.36
C ALA A 110 8.56 -10.54 5.94
N PRO A 111 7.86 -11.54 5.33
CA PRO A 111 6.44 -11.45 4.98
C PRO A 111 5.57 -11.59 6.23
N MET A 112 5.83 -10.75 7.24
CA MET A 112 5.02 -10.65 8.44
C MET A 112 3.99 -9.54 8.22
N ALA A 113 2.72 -9.80 8.56
CA ALA A 113 1.66 -8.79 8.62
C ALA A 113 1.87 -7.73 9.72
N ALA A 114 3.10 -7.57 10.19
CA ALA A 114 3.47 -6.74 11.30
C ALA A 114 3.97 -5.39 10.74
N GLY A 115 3.37 -4.29 11.18
CA GLY A 115 3.67 -2.95 10.67
C GLY A 115 5.11 -2.49 10.94
N GLN A 116 5.43 -1.26 10.55
CA GLN A 116 6.78 -0.65 10.63
C GLN A 116 7.46 -0.83 12.01
N TYR A 117 6.69 -0.79 13.10
CA TYR A 117 7.20 -0.99 14.47
C TYR A 117 7.81 -2.39 14.70
N HIS A 118 7.29 -3.42 14.05
CA HIS A 118 7.80 -4.79 14.19
C HIS A 118 9.10 -4.99 13.39
N TRP A 119 9.26 -4.24 12.31
CA TRP A 119 10.46 -4.25 11.48
C TRP A 119 11.63 -3.61 12.21
N VAL A 120 11.34 -2.51 12.92
CA VAL A 120 12.28 -1.90 13.85
C VAL A 120 12.66 -2.86 14.97
N ALA A 121 11.72 -3.65 15.52
CA ALA A 121 12.05 -4.65 16.54
C ALA A 121 12.99 -5.75 16.02
N MET A 122 12.87 -6.10 14.73
CA MET A 122 13.65 -7.15 14.09
C MET A 122 15.05 -6.66 13.68
N LEU A 123 15.17 -5.40 13.26
CA LEU A 123 16.44 -4.80 12.86
C LEU A 123 17.26 -4.27 14.06
N ALA A 124 16.60 -3.94 15.17
CA ALA A 124 17.24 -3.38 16.35
C ALA A 124 17.89 -4.46 17.25
N PRO A 125 19.01 -4.14 17.93
CA PRO A 125 19.60 -5.03 18.92
C PRO A 125 18.63 -5.32 20.08
N PRO A 126 18.63 -6.54 20.65
CA PRO A 126 17.59 -7.04 21.56
C PRO A 126 17.42 -6.22 22.85
N ARG A 127 18.44 -5.46 23.26
CA ARG A 127 18.37 -4.53 24.40
C ARG A 127 17.49 -3.30 24.14
N TYR A 128 17.44 -2.81 22.90
CA TYR A 128 16.74 -1.57 22.55
C TYR A 128 15.51 -1.77 21.67
N ALA A 129 15.29 -2.99 21.16
CA ALA A 129 14.17 -3.31 20.27
C ALA A 129 12.81 -2.82 20.79
N LYS A 130 12.49 -3.05 22.07
CA LYS A 130 11.22 -2.61 22.66
C LYS A 130 11.08 -1.08 22.72
N TYR A 131 12.16 -0.38 23.06
CA TYR A 131 12.16 1.07 23.19
C TYR A 131 12.06 1.76 21.83
N LEU A 132 12.84 1.29 20.86
CA LEU A 132 12.83 1.84 19.50
C LEU A 132 11.49 1.57 18.80
N SER A 133 10.93 0.37 18.92
CA SER A 133 9.59 0.08 18.39
C SER A 133 8.48 0.91 19.03
N TYR A 134 8.61 1.23 20.33
CA TYR A 134 7.66 2.10 21.01
C TYR A 134 7.73 3.54 20.47
N ILE A 135 8.94 4.08 20.29
CA ILE A 135 9.12 5.41 19.69
C ILE A 135 8.59 5.44 18.26
N THR A 136 8.90 4.44 17.43
CA THR A 136 8.38 4.34 16.06
C THR A 136 6.85 4.29 16.05
N GLY A 137 6.25 3.55 16.98
CA GLY A 137 4.79 3.50 17.14
C GLY A 137 4.19 4.87 17.49
N TRP A 138 4.78 5.58 18.46
CA TRP A 138 4.33 6.93 18.84
C TRP A 138 4.52 7.95 17.74
N MET A 139 5.63 7.89 17.01
CA MET A 139 5.89 8.79 15.88
C MET A 139 4.87 8.56 14.76
N ASN A 140 4.53 7.30 14.46
CA ASN A 140 3.49 6.98 13.50
C ASN A 140 2.12 7.48 13.95
N LEU A 141 1.78 7.31 15.25
CA LEU A 141 0.53 7.84 15.81
C LEU A 141 0.47 9.37 15.68
N ALA A 142 1.54 10.07 16.06
CA ALA A 142 1.63 11.52 15.95
C ALA A 142 1.52 12.00 14.50
N GLY A 143 2.16 11.29 13.55
CA GLY A 143 2.02 11.56 12.12
C GLY A 143 0.56 11.46 11.68
N TRP A 144 -0.14 10.41 12.09
CA TRP A 144 -1.55 10.21 11.70
C TRP A 144 -2.50 11.25 12.30
N GLN A 145 -2.28 11.64 13.56
CA GLN A 145 -3.00 12.75 14.17
C GLN A 145 -2.73 14.08 13.43
N GLY A 146 -1.48 14.34 13.06
CA GLY A 146 -1.08 15.51 12.27
C GLY A 146 -1.77 15.53 10.90
N THR A 147 -1.83 14.40 10.20
CA THR A 147 -2.52 14.28 8.91
C THR A 147 -4.02 14.56 9.04
N SER A 148 -4.69 14.03 10.07
CA SER A 148 -6.10 14.32 10.30
C SER A 148 -6.37 15.80 10.61
N ALA A 149 -5.52 16.43 11.43
CA ALA A 149 -5.61 17.85 11.73
C ALA A 149 -5.36 18.71 10.48
N ALA A 150 -4.35 18.37 9.67
CA ALA A 150 -4.03 19.05 8.42
C ALA A 150 -5.18 18.94 7.41
N ALA A 151 -5.79 17.77 7.26
CA ALA A 151 -6.94 17.58 6.38
C ALA A 151 -8.11 18.51 6.79
N GLY A 152 -8.43 18.56 8.09
CA GLY A 152 -9.46 19.47 8.61
C GLY A 152 -9.14 20.94 8.36
N PHE A 153 -7.88 21.35 8.55
CA PHE A 153 -7.43 22.71 8.27
C PHE A 153 -7.55 23.06 6.79
N LEU A 154 -7.10 22.18 5.89
CA LEU A 154 -7.18 22.40 4.44
C LEU A 154 -8.64 22.57 3.99
N THR A 155 -9.56 21.70 4.43
CA THR A 155 -10.98 21.83 4.09
C THR A 155 -11.58 23.14 4.60
N ALA A 156 -11.23 23.58 5.81
CA ALA A 156 -11.68 24.86 6.35
C ALA A 156 -11.20 26.04 5.49
N THR A 157 -9.92 26.03 5.07
CA THR A 157 -9.36 27.09 4.22
C THR A 157 -9.93 27.14 2.80
N MET A 158 -10.49 26.04 2.29
CA MET A 158 -11.13 26.02 0.97
C MET A 158 -12.55 26.59 0.99
N ILE A 159 -13.21 26.61 2.16
CA ILE A 159 -14.57 27.12 2.34
C ILE A 159 -14.60 28.64 2.56
N GLN A 160 -13.51 29.21 3.07
CA GLN A 160 -13.37 30.63 3.40
C GLN A 160 -13.02 31.47 2.16
#